data_AF-A0AAN7Y3H0-F1
#
_entry.id   AF-A0AAN7Y3H0-F1
#
_cell.length_a   1.000
_cell.length_b   1.000
_cell.length_c   1.000
_cell.angle_alpha   90.00
_cell.angle_beta   90.00
_cell.angle_gamma   90.00
#
_symmetry.space_group_name_H-M   'P 1'
#
loop_
_entity.id
_entity.type
_entity.pdbx_description
1 polymer ?
#
loop_
_entity_poly.entity_id
_entity_poly.type
_entity_poly.pdbx_seq_one_letter_code
_entity_poly.pdbx_strand_id
1 'polypeptide(L)'
;MVVNASGRASGQKAHLYMPTLKENDTHCIDFLYSLSSRDGASPGTLNVYIKVNGGAQGNPVWNASDTVTEGWVKAELAISTFWPNSYQVIFEAVSVQGHPGFIAIDDIRVLAHPCRKAPHFLRLQNVEVNVGQNATFQCTAGGKWSQHDKLWLQQWNGKDTALMVTRVVNHRRFSATVSVGDTSQRSTSRYRCVIRSDGGSGVSNYADLIVKAPPTPIAPPELLAVGATYLWIKPNANSIIGDGPIILKEVEYRTTSGNWAETHVVDSPTYKLWHLDPDVEYEIKVLLSRPGEGGTGPPGPPLVTRTKCAGW
;
A
#
# COMPACT_ATOMS: atom_id res chain seq x y z
N MET A 1 20.36 28.90 -9.71
CA MET A 1 19.00 29.45 -9.99
C MET A 1 18.46 30.14 -8.74
N VAL A 2 17.64 31.19 -8.89
CA VAL A 2 17.18 32.00 -7.74
C VAL A 2 15.72 32.46 -7.91
N VAL A 3 14.99 32.53 -6.80
CA VAL A 3 13.65 33.10 -6.67
C VAL A 3 13.71 34.27 -5.70
N ASN A 4 13.26 35.45 -6.15
CA ASN A 4 13.06 36.61 -5.27
C ASN A 4 11.65 36.58 -4.67
N ALA A 5 11.57 36.28 -3.38
CA ALA A 5 10.32 36.22 -2.62
C ALA A 5 9.87 37.60 -2.10
N SER A 6 10.72 38.63 -2.23
CA SER A 6 10.43 39.98 -1.75
C SER A 6 9.24 40.60 -2.50
N GLY A 7 8.28 41.15 -1.74
CA GLY A 7 7.09 41.77 -2.30
C GLY A 7 6.09 40.79 -2.92
N ARG A 8 6.24 39.49 -2.68
CA ARG A 8 5.32 38.45 -3.17
C ARG A 8 4.20 38.18 -2.17
N ALA A 9 3.04 37.80 -2.68
CA ALA A 9 1.92 37.37 -1.84
C ALA A 9 2.21 35.98 -1.24
N SER A 10 1.57 35.67 -0.12
CA SER A 10 1.72 34.37 0.53
C SER A 10 1.18 33.26 -0.38
N GLY A 11 1.93 32.17 -0.53
CA GLY A 11 1.51 31.01 -1.31
C GLY A 11 1.77 31.12 -2.82
N GLN A 12 2.39 32.19 -3.33
CA GLN A 12 2.84 32.19 -4.73
C GLN A 12 3.94 31.16 -4.94
N LYS A 13 3.87 30.44 -6.05
CA LYS A 13 4.72 29.29 -6.34
C LYS A 13 5.53 29.49 -7.60
N ALA A 14 6.76 29.01 -7.59
CA ALA A 14 7.59 28.87 -8.78
C ALA A 14 8.15 27.44 -8.83
N HIS A 15 8.09 26.81 -10.00
CA HIS A 15 8.58 25.44 -10.21
C HIS A 15 9.79 25.41 -11.12
N LEU A 16 10.77 24.59 -10.74
CA LEU A 16 11.89 24.18 -11.57
C LEU A 16 11.85 22.66 -11.77
N TYR A 17 11.79 22.25 -13.04
CA TYR A 17 11.69 20.85 -13.43
C TYR A 17 13.05 20.34 -13.90
N MET A 18 13.53 19.24 -13.32
CA MET A 18 14.66 18.50 -13.89
C MET A 18 14.19 17.72 -15.14
N PRO A 19 15.13 17.26 -15.99
CA PRO A 19 14.83 16.23 -16.99
C PRO A 19 14.25 14.97 -16.34
N THR A 20 13.51 14.19 -17.12
CA THR A 20 13.04 12.89 -16.66
C THR A 20 14.20 11.90 -16.65
N LEU A 21 14.44 11.25 -15.51
CA LEU A 21 15.51 10.29 -15.29
C LEU A 21 14.99 8.85 -15.41
N LYS A 22 15.85 7.96 -15.92
CA LYS A 22 15.57 6.53 -16.20
C LYS A 22 16.79 5.66 -15.88
N GLU A 23 17.31 5.83 -14.68
CA GLU A 23 18.53 5.15 -14.23
C GLU A 23 18.30 3.65 -14.00
N ASN A 24 19.33 2.85 -14.21
CA ASN A 24 19.36 1.42 -13.85
C ASN A 24 20.06 1.19 -12.52
N ASP A 25 21.21 1.84 -12.33
CA ASP A 25 22.05 1.69 -11.14
C ASP A 25 21.62 2.62 -10.00
N THR A 26 22.04 2.25 -8.78
CA THR A 26 21.88 3.12 -7.62
C THR A 26 22.65 4.41 -7.83
N HIS A 27 21.95 5.54 -7.72
CA HIS A 27 22.47 6.87 -7.93
C HIS A 27 22.03 7.79 -6.78
N CYS A 28 22.68 8.94 -6.68
CA CYS A 28 22.36 9.98 -5.73
C CYS A 28 22.17 11.29 -6.48
N ILE A 29 21.09 12.01 -6.19
CA ILE A 29 20.97 13.40 -6.63
C ILE A 29 21.42 14.27 -5.48
N ASP A 30 22.33 15.19 -5.71
CA ASP A 30 22.66 16.21 -4.74
C ASP A 30 22.48 17.62 -5.32
N PHE A 31 22.22 18.56 -4.43
CA PHE A 31 22.08 19.98 -4.78
C PHE A 31 22.47 20.85 -3.60
N LEU A 32 22.87 22.07 -3.90
CA LEU A 32 23.07 23.12 -2.92
C LEU A 32 21.83 24.00 -2.88
N TYR A 33 21.42 24.44 -1.69
CA TYR A 33 20.36 25.43 -1.54
C TYR A 33 20.75 26.51 -0.54
N SER A 34 20.15 27.70 -0.69
CA SER A 34 20.25 28.78 0.28
C SER A 34 18.90 29.48 0.44
N LEU A 35 18.52 29.73 1.69
CA LEU A 35 17.40 30.59 2.06
C LEU A 35 18.01 31.83 2.70
N SER A 36 17.92 32.99 2.06
CA SER A 36 18.54 34.21 2.56
C SER A 36 17.52 35.32 2.78
N SER A 37 17.58 35.97 3.93
CA SER A 37 16.83 37.19 4.25
C SER A 37 17.70 38.14 5.06
N ARG A 38 17.41 39.44 4.96
CA ARG A 38 18.08 40.50 5.74
C ARG A 38 17.59 40.57 7.19
N ASP A 39 16.34 40.23 7.44
CA ASP A 39 15.72 40.29 8.77
C ASP A 39 15.85 38.97 9.55
N GLY A 40 16.52 37.97 8.98
CA GLY A 40 16.67 36.63 9.54
C GLY A 40 15.41 35.76 9.45
N ALA A 41 14.29 36.30 8.97
CA ALA A 41 13.06 35.56 8.78
C ALA A 41 13.15 34.67 7.53
N SER A 42 12.46 33.53 7.52
CA SER A 42 12.47 32.63 6.38
C SER A 42 11.80 33.30 5.16
N PRO A 43 12.47 33.41 4.00
CA PRO A 43 11.89 34.03 2.80
C PRO A 43 10.78 33.18 2.16
N GLY A 44 10.58 31.95 2.65
CA GLY A 44 9.57 31.03 2.17
C GLY A 44 10.00 29.57 2.30
N THR A 45 9.30 28.70 1.60
CA THR A 45 9.54 27.24 1.65
C THR A 45 10.12 26.76 0.33
N LEU A 46 11.18 25.96 0.40
CA LEU A 46 11.64 25.14 -0.71
C LEU A 46 11.13 23.71 -0.53
N ASN A 47 10.27 23.24 -1.42
CA ASN A 47 9.77 21.87 -1.47
C ASN A 47 10.43 21.11 -2.63
N VAL A 48 10.60 19.80 -2.46
CA VAL A 48 11.03 18.89 -3.53
C VAL A 48 9.99 17.78 -3.70
N TYR A 49 9.59 17.55 -4.95
CA TYR A 49 8.64 16.52 -5.33
C TYR A 49 9.25 15.54 -6.32
N ILE A 50 8.80 14.28 -6.24
CA ILE A 50 9.19 13.21 -7.16
C ILE A 50 7.96 12.70 -7.89
N LYS A 51 7.83 13.13 -9.16
CA LYS A 51 6.76 12.73 -10.08
C LYS A 51 7.19 11.47 -10.83
N VAL A 52 6.48 10.36 -10.64
CA VAL A 52 6.83 9.06 -11.24
C VAL A 52 5.97 8.78 -12.47
N ASN A 53 6.58 8.30 -13.56
CA ASN A 53 5.92 7.88 -14.81
C ASN A 53 4.94 8.92 -15.39
N GLY A 54 5.26 10.21 -15.27
CA GLY A 54 4.38 11.28 -15.73
C GLY A 54 3.06 11.44 -14.96
N GLY A 55 2.87 10.71 -13.86
CA GLY A 55 1.67 10.78 -13.00
C GLY A 55 1.53 12.11 -12.24
N ALA A 56 0.67 12.17 -11.23
CA ALA A 56 0.54 13.34 -10.37
C ALA A 56 1.85 13.69 -9.63
N GLN A 57 2.01 14.96 -9.26
CA GLN A 57 3.17 15.46 -8.50
C GLN A 57 3.24 14.84 -7.08
N GLY A 58 2.09 14.56 -6.48
CA GLY A 58 1.98 14.03 -5.12
C GLY A 58 2.41 15.02 -4.04
N ASN A 59 2.68 14.48 -2.85
CA ASN A 59 3.15 15.23 -1.67
C ASN A 59 4.68 15.45 -1.75
N PRO A 60 5.22 16.51 -1.12
CA PRO A 60 6.66 16.75 -1.10
C PRO A 60 7.39 15.62 -0.35
N VAL A 61 8.58 15.25 -0.81
CA VAL A 61 9.45 14.25 -0.17
C VAL A 61 10.53 14.88 0.70
N TRP A 62 10.78 16.16 0.49
CA TRP A 62 11.74 16.96 1.24
C TRP A 62 11.28 18.41 1.21
N ASN A 63 11.53 19.14 2.30
CA ASN A 63 11.34 20.58 2.33
C ASN A 63 12.29 21.27 3.33
N ALA A 64 12.49 22.57 3.11
CA ALA A 64 13.17 23.48 4.02
C ALA A 64 12.36 24.78 4.14
N SER A 65 12.01 25.17 5.37
CA SER A 65 11.16 26.34 5.67
C SER A 65 11.58 27.16 6.89
N ASP A 66 12.43 26.60 7.77
CA ASP A 66 12.41 27.02 9.18
C ASP A 66 13.31 28.23 9.49
N THR A 67 14.52 28.30 8.92
CA THR A 67 15.44 29.41 9.15
C THR A 67 16.23 29.78 7.90
N VAL A 68 16.69 31.03 7.86
CA VAL A 68 17.74 31.47 6.92
C VAL A 68 18.94 30.53 7.06
N THR A 69 19.51 30.12 5.94
CA THR A 69 20.67 29.24 5.93
C THR A 69 21.95 30.01 6.18
N GLU A 70 22.88 29.40 6.91
CA GLU A 70 24.26 29.89 7.01
C GLU A 70 25.03 29.51 5.73
N GLY A 71 24.86 30.31 4.68
CA GLY A 71 25.44 30.05 3.37
C GLY A 71 24.74 28.93 2.60
N TRP A 72 25.52 28.16 1.83
CA TRP A 72 25.02 27.06 1.02
C TRP A 72 24.94 25.76 1.82
N VAL A 73 23.77 25.14 1.83
CA VAL A 73 23.52 23.85 2.47
C VAL A 73 23.38 22.78 1.41
N LYS A 74 24.03 21.63 1.62
CA LYS A 74 23.94 20.49 0.73
C LYS A 74 22.82 19.54 1.16
N ALA A 75 21.96 19.14 0.22
CA ALA A 75 20.96 18.09 0.40
C ALA A 75 21.14 16.97 -0.63
N GLU A 76 20.83 15.74 -0.22
CA GLU A 76 20.90 14.53 -1.05
C GLU A 76 19.51 13.88 -1.20
N LEU A 77 19.20 13.33 -2.38
CA LEU A 77 17.98 12.58 -2.65
C LEU A 77 18.34 11.17 -3.09
N ALA A 78 17.91 10.19 -2.30
CA ALA A 78 18.06 8.76 -2.55
C ALA A 78 16.75 8.20 -3.13
N ILE A 79 16.58 8.29 -4.44
CA ILE A 79 15.33 7.93 -5.13
C ILE A 79 15.43 6.51 -5.69
N SER A 80 14.60 5.60 -5.16
CA SER A 80 14.61 4.18 -5.51
C SER A 80 13.59 3.87 -6.61
N THR A 81 13.64 4.64 -7.71
CA THR A 81 12.81 4.43 -8.92
C THR A 81 13.72 4.24 -10.12
N PHE A 82 13.69 3.06 -10.71
CA PHE A 82 14.59 2.63 -11.77
C PHE A 82 13.82 2.21 -13.02
N TRP A 83 14.53 2.14 -14.16
CA TRP A 83 13.98 1.60 -15.41
C TRP A 83 13.32 0.22 -15.18
N PRO A 84 12.18 -0.09 -15.82
CA PRO A 84 11.49 0.65 -16.89
C PRO A 84 10.68 1.86 -16.43
N ASN A 85 10.63 2.13 -15.13
CA ASN A 85 10.01 3.34 -14.62
C ASN A 85 10.91 4.55 -14.84
N SER A 86 10.29 5.72 -14.79
CA SER A 86 10.95 7.01 -14.93
C SER A 86 10.43 7.95 -13.86
N TYR A 87 11.24 8.95 -13.51
CA TYR A 87 10.80 9.96 -12.55
C TYR A 87 11.36 11.34 -12.91
N GLN A 88 10.72 12.37 -12.39
CA GLN A 88 11.11 13.75 -12.55
C GLN A 88 11.15 14.43 -11.19
N VAL A 89 12.28 15.09 -10.89
CA VAL A 89 12.45 15.92 -9.69
C VAL A 89 11.91 17.31 -9.99
N ILE A 90 11.11 17.85 -9.07
CA ILE A 90 10.53 19.18 -9.17
C ILE A 90 10.88 19.95 -7.90
N PHE A 91 11.56 21.09 -8.06
CA PHE A 91 11.79 22.04 -6.99
C PHE A 91 10.70 23.09 -7.02
N GLU A 92 10.05 23.35 -5.88
CA GLU A 92 9.01 24.36 -5.73
C GLU A 92 9.45 25.37 -4.66
N ALA A 93 9.55 26.63 -5.05
CA ALA A 93 9.69 27.73 -4.11
C ALA A 93 8.29 28.31 -3.83
N VAL A 94 7.96 28.50 -2.55
CA VAL A 94 6.70 29.09 -2.09
C VAL A 94 6.99 30.32 -1.25
N SER A 95 6.52 31.50 -1.67
CA SER A 95 6.74 32.74 -0.93
C SER A 95 5.80 32.90 0.27
N VAL A 96 6.27 33.63 1.28
CA VAL A 96 5.49 34.04 2.45
C VAL A 96 5.38 35.56 2.47
N GLN A 97 4.16 36.10 2.63
CA GLN A 97 3.95 37.54 2.62
C GLN A 97 4.68 38.20 3.80
N GLY A 98 5.28 39.37 3.55
CA GLY A 98 5.99 40.15 4.58
C GLY A 98 7.36 39.60 4.95
N HIS A 99 7.82 38.53 4.28
CA HIS A 99 9.13 37.91 4.51
C HIS A 99 10.00 38.10 3.26
N PRO A 100 10.72 39.23 3.14
CA PRO A 100 11.58 39.48 2.00
C PRO A 100 12.77 38.51 1.96
N GLY A 101 13.34 38.31 0.78
CA GLY A 101 14.56 37.51 0.63
C GLY A 101 14.56 36.62 -0.61
N PHE A 102 15.48 35.66 -0.62
CA PHE A 102 15.79 34.83 -1.77
C PHE A 102 15.81 33.35 -1.41
N ILE A 103 15.30 32.54 -2.33
CA ILE A 103 15.40 31.09 -2.31
C ILE A 103 16.27 30.71 -3.52
N ALA A 104 17.43 30.11 -3.28
CA ALA A 104 18.38 29.74 -4.32
C ALA A 104 18.70 28.25 -4.30
N ILE A 105 18.94 27.69 -5.48
CA ILE A 105 19.44 26.33 -5.69
C ILE A 105 20.62 26.41 -6.65
N ASP A 106 21.67 25.63 -6.39
CA ASP A 106 22.83 25.52 -7.26
C ASP A 106 23.38 24.09 -7.31
N ASP A 107 24.27 23.82 -8.26
CA ASP A 107 25.04 22.56 -8.36
C ASP A 107 24.18 21.28 -8.26
N ILE A 108 23.07 21.23 -9.02
CA ILE A 108 22.25 20.01 -9.10
C ILE A 108 23.03 18.95 -9.89
N ARG A 109 23.39 17.84 -9.25
CA ARG A 109 24.16 16.75 -9.86
C ARG A 109 23.47 15.41 -9.67
N VAL A 110 23.55 14.57 -10.70
CA VAL A 110 23.19 13.15 -10.64
C VAL A 110 24.49 12.35 -10.60
N LEU A 111 24.69 11.61 -9.52
CA LEU A 111 25.93 10.89 -9.23
C LEU A 111 25.66 9.39 -9.27
N ALA A 112 26.48 8.64 -10.01
CA ALA A 112 26.36 7.18 -10.16
C ALA A 112 26.94 6.42 -8.94
N HIS A 113 26.53 6.80 -7.73
CA HIS A 113 26.86 6.09 -6.50
C HIS A 113 25.78 6.30 -5.43
N PRO A 114 25.71 5.47 -4.38
CA PRO A 114 24.80 5.69 -3.26
C PRO A 114 25.03 7.02 -2.54
N CYS A 115 23.95 7.61 -2.02
CA CYS A 115 24.01 8.78 -1.16
C CYS A 115 24.74 8.46 0.15
N ARG A 116 25.36 9.47 0.76
CA ARG A 116 26.10 9.33 2.02
C ARG A 116 25.27 9.73 3.23
N LYS A 117 24.40 10.72 3.07
CA LYS A 117 23.58 11.28 4.16
C LYS A 117 22.08 10.98 4.04
N ALA A 118 21.65 10.30 2.98
CA ALA A 118 20.27 9.85 2.79
C ALA A 118 20.22 8.31 2.63
N PRO A 119 19.43 7.59 3.44
CA PRO A 119 19.26 6.14 3.29
C PRO A 119 18.56 5.76 1.98
N HIS A 120 18.96 4.62 1.41
CA HIS A 120 18.38 4.05 0.19
C HIS A 120 17.39 2.96 0.54
N PHE A 121 16.12 3.11 0.12
CA PHE A 121 15.14 2.04 0.30
C PHE A 121 15.40 0.88 -0.65
N LEU A 122 15.22 -0.34 -0.16
CA LEU A 122 15.02 -1.50 -1.00
C LEU A 122 13.64 -1.42 -1.67
N ARG A 123 13.44 -2.23 -2.72
CA ARG A 123 12.17 -2.29 -3.42
C ARG A 123 11.02 -2.62 -2.46
N LEU A 124 10.08 -1.68 -2.33
CA LEU A 124 8.83 -1.87 -1.62
C LEU A 124 7.93 -2.80 -2.44
N GLN A 125 7.36 -3.80 -1.77
CA GLN A 125 6.49 -4.80 -2.41
C GLN A 125 5.03 -4.41 -2.29
N ASN A 126 4.23 -4.83 -3.27
CA ASN A 126 2.77 -4.73 -3.21
C ASN A 126 2.25 -5.57 -2.04
N VAL A 127 1.18 -5.09 -1.42
CA VAL A 127 0.51 -5.75 -0.30
C VAL A 127 -0.92 -6.04 -0.73
N GLU A 128 -1.33 -7.30 -0.64
CA GLU A 128 -2.70 -7.73 -0.90
C GLU A 128 -3.32 -8.24 0.40
N VAL A 129 -4.51 -7.74 0.73
CA VAL A 129 -5.25 -8.15 1.93
C VAL A 129 -6.74 -8.33 1.62
N ASN A 130 -7.42 -9.09 2.46
CA ASN A 130 -8.86 -9.21 2.42
C ASN A 130 -9.52 -8.01 3.12
N VAL A 131 -10.76 -7.68 2.72
CA VAL A 131 -11.57 -6.66 3.39
C VAL A 131 -11.64 -6.92 4.89
N GLY A 132 -11.45 -5.86 5.69
CA GLY A 132 -11.47 -5.91 7.15
C GLY A 132 -10.17 -6.38 7.80
N GLN A 133 -9.12 -6.67 7.03
CA GLN A 133 -7.81 -7.10 7.55
C GLN A 133 -6.79 -5.97 7.55
N ASN A 134 -5.86 -6.00 8.50
CA ASN A 134 -4.80 -4.98 8.59
C ASN A 134 -3.73 -5.19 7.52
N ALA A 135 -3.47 -4.17 6.71
CA ALA A 135 -2.36 -4.20 5.77
C ALA A 135 -1.08 -3.68 6.43
N THR A 136 0.05 -4.33 6.20
CA THR A 136 1.34 -3.88 6.75
C THR A 136 2.37 -3.71 5.64
N PHE A 137 2.93 -2.50 5.53
CA PHE A 137 4.08 -2.24 4.68
C PHE A 137 5.37 -2.36 5.47
N GLN A 138 6.38 -3.00 4.88
CA GLN A 138 7.73 -3.10 5.44
C GLN A 138 8.73 -2.33 4.57
N CYS A 139 9.12 -1.16 5.04
CA CYS A 139 10.14 -0.30 4.45
C CYS A 139 11.52 -0.72 4.95
N THR A 140 12.33 -1.38 4.10
CA THR A 140 13.72 -1.71 4.46
C THR A 140 14.66 -0.77 3.75
N ALA A 141 15.62 -0.17 4.46
CA ALA A 141 16.58 0.77 3.88
C ALA A 141 18.02 0.45 4.28
N GLY A 142 18.94 0.71 3.35
CA GLY A 142 20.38 0.74 3.56
C GLY A 142 20.84 2.12 4.01
N GLY A 143 21.54 2.18 5.13
CA GLY A 143 21.97 3.42 5.76
C GLY A 143 21.83 3.34 7.28
N LYS A 144 22.32 4.39 7.95
CA LYS A 144 22.04 4.62 9.36
C LYS A 144 20.73 5.41 9.48
N TRP A 145 19.98 5.12 10.53
CA TRP A 145 18.80 5.88 10.93
C TRP A 145 19.03 6.44 12.34
N SER A 146 18.51 7.63 12.58
CA SER A 146 18.51 8.34 13.85
C SER A 146 17.08 8.65 14.29
N GLN A 147 16.84 8.79 15.60
CA GLN A 147 15.54 9.18 16.13
C GLN A 147 15.09 10.59 15.67
N HIS A 148 16.03 11.42 15.21
CA HIS A 148 15.76 12.74 14.63
C HIS A 148 15.24 12.67 13.18
N ASP A 149 15.44 11.53 12.50
CA ASP A 149 14.96 11.34 11.14
C ASP A 149 13.44 11.16 11.14
N LYS A 150 12.77 11.88 10.25
CA LYS A 150 11.32 11.75 10.06
C LYS A 150 11.05 10.67 9.02
N LEU A 151 10.30 9.65 9.40
CA LEU A 151 9.96 8.53 8.53
C LEU A 151 8.44 8.37 8.44
N TRP A 152 7.90 8.25 7.22
CA TRP A 152 6.47 8.12 7.02
C TRP A 152 6.12 7.36 5.74
N LEU A 153 4.88 6.87 5.70
CA LEU A 153 4.29 6.25 4.52
C LEU A 153 3.50 7.32 3.79
N GLN A 154 3.91 7.63 2.58
CA GLN A 154 3.26 8.62 1.74
C GLN A 154 2.25 7.94 0.82
N GLN A 155 0.98 8.31 0.95
CA GLN A 155 -0.07 7.85 0.06
C GLN A 155 -0.10 8.72 -1.20
N TRP A 156 -0.32 8.10 -2.35
CA TRP A 156 -0.56 8.81 -3.59
C TRP A 156 -1.84 9.65 -3.51
N ASN A 157 -1.72 10.98 -3.61
CA ASN A 157 -2.82 11.94 -3.52
C ASN A 157 -3.68 11.79 -2.23
N GLY A 158 -3.07 11.30 -1.15
CA GLY A 158 -3.75 11.04 0.11
C GLY A 158 -3.01 11.65 1.29
N LYS A 159 -3.36 11.17 2.49
CA LYS A 159 -2.75 11.63 3.74
C LYS A 159 -1.57 10.73 4.12
N ASP A 160 -0.48 11.38 4.49
CA ASP A 160 0.73 10.70 4.93
C ASP A 160 0.53 10.07 6.33
N THR A 161 1.06 8.86 6.52
CA THR A 161 1.00 8.11 7.78
C THR A 161 2.38 8.05 8.43
N ALA A 162 2.56 8.78 9.54
CA ALA A 162 3.86 8.94 10.20
C ALA A 162 4.15 7.90 11.31
N LEU A 163 3.18 7.06 11.66
CA LEU A 163 3.35 6.06 12.72
C LEU A 163 4.05 4.80 12.18
N MET A 164 5.38 4.86 12.05
CA MET A 164 6.20 3.70 11.69
C MET A 164 6.94 3.15 12.91
N VAL A 165 6.87 1.83 13.10
CA VAL A 165 7.69 1.12 14.09
C VAL A 165 9.02 0.78 13.43
N THR A 166 10.10 1.41 13.89
CA THR A 166 11.45 1.20 13.36
C THR A 166 12.23 0.15 14.18
N ARG A 167 12.99 -0.69 13.48
CA ARG A 167 13.92 -1.65 14.06
C ARG A 167 15.24 -1.62 13.31
N VAL A 168 16.35 -1.61 14.05
CA VAL A 168 17.67 -1.79 13.44
C VAL A 168 17.83 -3.26 13.09
N VAL A 169 18.10 -3.55 11.82
CA VAL A 169 18.32 -4.93 11.34
C VAL A 169 19.79 -5.30 11.52
N ASN A 170 20.70 -4.40 11.14
CA ASN A 170 22.13 -4.51 11.39
C ASN A 170 22.79 -3.13 11.29
N HIS A 171 24.11 -3.06 11.43
CA HIS A 171 24.87 -1.80 11.42
C HIS A 171 24.77 -0.98 10.10
N ARG A 172 24.21 -1.54 9.02
CA ARG A 172 24.02 -0.87 7.72
C ARG A 172 22.56 -0.81 7.27
N ARG A 173 21.61 -1.36 8.02
CA ARG A 173 20.22 -1.48 7.60
C ARG A 173 19.26 -1.31 8.75
N PHE A 174 18.16 -0.65 8.47
CA PHE A 174 16.99 -0.61 9.33
C PHE A 174 15.76 -1.04 8.55
N SER A 175 14.73 -1.45 9.28
CA SER A 175 13.42 -1.82 8.74
C SER A 175 12.39 -1.04 9.53
N ALA A 176 11.41 -0.51 8.83
CA ALA A 176 10.29 0.19 9.44
C ALA A 176 8.98 -0.44 8.95
N THR A 177 8.08 -0.72 9.88
CA THR A 177 6.79 -1.32 9.59
C THR A 177 5.68 -0.34 9.94
N VAL A 178 4.68 -0.28 9.06
CA VAL A 178 3.50 0.56 9.24
C VAL A 178 2.26 -0.23 8.88
N SER A 179 1.27 -0.19 9.75
CA SER A 179 -0.03 -0.81 9.51
C SER A 179 -1.01 0.24 8.99
N VAL A 180 -1.73 -0.08 7.92
CA VAL A 180 -2.76 0.74 7.28
C VAL A 180 -4.11 0.11 7.58
N GLY A 181 -4.96 0.84 8.31
CA GLY A 181 -6.23 0.33 8.84
C GLY A 181 -7.47 0.58 7.97
N ASP A 182 -7.36 1.32 6.87
CA ASP A 182 -8.53 1.62 6.01
C ASP A 182 -8.70 0.57 4.90
N THR A 183 -9.02 -0.65 5.30
CA THR A 183 -9.27 -1.80 4.41
C THR A 183 -10.75 -2.23 4.46
N SER A 184 -11.61 -1.29 4.82
CA SER A 184 -13.05 -1.51 5.03
C SER A 184 -13.81 -1.88 3.75
N GLN A 185 -13.27 -1.53 2.59
CA GLN A 185 -13.87 -1.78 1.28
C GLN A 185 -12.83 -2.15 0.23
N ARG A 186 -13.31 -2.83 -0.81
CA ARG A 186 -12.51 -3.17 -2.00
C ARG A 186 -11.95 -1.89 -2.62
N SER A 187 -10.63 -1.80 -2.70
CA SER A 187 -9.93 -0.61 -3.20
C SER A 187 -8.51 -0.95 -3.66
N THR A 188 -7.91 -0.03 -4.41
CA THR A 188 -6.48 -0.09 -4.74
C THR A 188 -5.86 1.28 -4.52
N SER A 189 -4.87 1.35 -3.65
CA SER A 189 -4.16 2.58 -3.28
C SER A 189 -2.66 2.40 -3.46
N ARG A 190 -1.93 3.49 -3.72
CA ARG A 190 -0.47 3.45 -3.89
C ARG A 190 0.23 4.14 -2.74
N TYR A 191 1.27 3.50 -2.21
CA TYR A 191 2.08 4.02 -1.12
C TYR A 191 3.57 3.95 -1.44
N ARG A 192 4.35 4.84 -0.84
CA ARG A 192 5.82 4.78 -0.82
C ARG A 192 6.36 5.16 0.55
N CYS A 193 7.52 4.63 0.90
CA CYS A 193 8.23 5.00 2.10
C CYS A 193 9.07 6.25 1.83
N VAL A 194 9.03 7.21 2.75
CA VAL A 194 9.86 8.42 2.68
C VAL A 194 10.53 8.63 4.03
N ILE A 195 11.84 8.85 4.00
CA ILE A 195 12.64 9.26 5.15
C ILE A 195 13.25 10.63 4.88
N ARG A 196 13.18 11.54 5.83
CA ARG A 196 13.88 12.82 5.81
C ARG A 196 14.89 12.86 6.94
N SER A 197 16.15 12.98 6.59
CA SER A 197 17.29 13.15 7.51
C SER A 197 17.85 14.57 7.37
N ASP A 198 18.78 14.94 8.25
CA ASP A 198 19.45 16.24 8.21
C ASP A 198 20.21 16.50 6.90
N GLY A 199 20.64 15.44 6.22
CA GLY A 199 21.40 15.55 4.98
C GLY A 199 20.58 15.30 3.71
N GLY A 200 19.29 15.01 3.80
CA GLY A 200 18.52 14.68 2.60
C GLY A 200 17.22 13.93 2.81
N SER A 201 16.79 13.25 1.75
CA SER A 201 15.59 12.42 1.75
C SER A 201 15.80 11.11 0.99
N GLY A 202 15.32 10.01 1.56
CA GLY A 202 15.23 8.71 0.89
C GLY A 202 13.79 8.42 0.50
N VAL A 203 13.58 7.91 -0.71
CA VAL A 203 12.26 7.69 -1.31
C VAL A 203 12.22 6.32 -1.97
N SER A 204 11.29 5.45 -1.55
CA SER A 204 11.11 4.14 -2.19
C SER A 204 10.36 4.25 -3.52
N ASN A 205 10.29 3.15 -4.29
CA ASN A 205 9.27 3.00 -5.33
C ASN A 205 7.86 3.03 -4.70
N TYR A 206 6.86 3.31 -5.54
CA TYR A 206 5.48 3.05 -5.18
C TYR A 206 5.19 1.55 -5.17
N ALA A 207 4.35 1.13 -4.23
CA ALA A 207 3.75 -0.18 -4.14
C ALA A 207 2.23 -0.05 -3.97
N ASP A 208 1.49 -0.99 -4.54
CA ASP A 208 0.04 -1.05 -4.43
C ASP A 208 -0.38 -1.75 -3.14
N LEU A 209 -1.33 -1.16 -2.42
CA LEU A 209 -2.20 -1.83 -1.47
C LEU A 209 -3.47 -2.25 -2.21
N ILE A 210 -3.70 -3.55 -2.30
CA ILE A 210 -4.84 -4.14 -3.02
C ILE A 210 -5.75 -4.80 -1.98
N VAL A 211 -6.92 -4.21 -1.77
CA VAL A 211 -7.95 -4.75 -0.87
C VAL A 211 -8.96 -5.53 -1.69
N LYS A 212 -9.03 -6.85 -1.46
CA LYS A 212 -9.91 -7.78 -2.18
C LYS A 212 -11.05 -8.28 -1.32
N ALA A 213 -12.20 -8.53 -1.94
CA ALA A 213 -13.35 -9.11 -1.27
C ALA A 213 -13.26 -10.65 -1.26
N PRO A 214 -13.48 -11.30 -0.11
CA PRO A 214 -13.62 -12.75 -0.03
C PRO A 214 -14.72 -13.29 -0.95
N PRO A 215 -14.56 -14.50 -1.55
CA PRO A 215 -15.48 -15.03 -2.54
C PRO A 215 -16.75 -15.61 -1.90
N THR A 216 -17.91 -15.39 -2.51
CA THR A 216 -19.21 -15.94 -2.10
C THR A 216 -19.91 -16.57 -3.31
N PRO A 217 -20.40 -17.81 -3.24
CA PRO A 217 -21.19 -18.40 -4.33
C PRO A 217 -22.46 -17.57 -4.62
N ILE A 218 -22.76 -17.37 -5.91
CA ILE A 218 -23.98 -16.65 -6.33
C ILE A 218 -25.23 -17.53 -6.22
N ALA A 219 -25.07 -18.84 -6.44
CA ALA A 219 -26.16 -19.80 -6.51
C ALA A 219 -25.98 -20.89 -5.45
N PRO A 220 -27.08 -21.52 -4.98
CA PRO A 220 -26.99 -22.67 -4.10
C PRO A 220 -26.34 -23.88 -4.78
N PRO A 221 -25.87 -24.87 -4.01
CA PRO A 221 -25.46 -26.16 -4.55
C PRO A 221 -26.59 -26.81 -5.36
N GLU A 222 -26.25 -27.43 -6.48
CA GLU A 222 -27.20 -28.19 -7.29
C GLU A 222 -27.35 -29.61 -6.74
N LEU A 223 -28.59 -30.04 -6.50
CA LEU A 223 -28.90 -31.39 -6.03
C LEU A 223 -28.89 -32.37 -7.20
N LEU A 224 -28.07 -33.41 -7.13
CA LEU A 224 -27.91 -34.41 -8.18
C LEU A 224 -28.68 -35.70 -7.88
N ALA A 225 -28.66 -36.17 -6.64
CA ALA A 225 -29.39 -37.37 -6.22
C ALA A 225 -29.72 -37.38 -4.73
N VAL A 226 -30.82 -38.04 -4.38
CA VAL A 226 -31.32 -38.19 -3.01
C VAL A 226 -31.45 -39.67 -2.64
N GLY A 227 -30.80 -40.07 -1.55
CA GLY A 227 -30.95 -41.35 -0.89
C GLY A 227 -31.62 -41.23 0.48
N ALA A 228 -31.80 -42.35 1.17
CA ALA A 228 -32.29 -42.35 2.55
C ALA A 228 -31.23 -41.84 3.54
N THR A 229 -29.95 -42.08 3.25
CA THR A 229 -28.83 -41.72 4.15
C THR A 229 -27.71 -40.95 3.44
N TYR A 230 -27.98 -40.41 2.26
CA TYR A 230 -27.00 -39.66 1.48
C TYR A 230 -27.66 -38.63 0.56
N LEU A 231 -26.88 -37.59 0.22
CA LEU A 231 -27.21 -36.60 -0.81
C LEU A 231 -26.00 -36.47 -1.75
N TRP A 232 -26.25 -36.38 -3.06
CA TRP A 232 -25.22 -35.99 -4.02
C TRP A 232 -25.48 -34.56 -4.47
N ILE A 233 -24.45 -33.73 -4.41
CA ILE A 233 -24.53 -32.32 -4.76
C ILE A 233 -23.40 -31.91 -5.70
N LYS A 234 -23.60 -30.79 -6.37
CA LYS A 234 -22.57 -30.04 -7.09
C LYS A 234 -22.44 -28.65 -6.43
N PRO A 235 -21.30 -28.30 -5.81
CA PRO A 235 -21.15 -27.08 -5.02
C PRO A 235 -21.33 -25.73 -5.75
N ASN A 236 -21.43 -25.69 -7.09
CA ASN A 236 -21.61 -24.46 -7.89
C ASN A 236 -20.62 -23.31 -7.58
N ALA A 237 -19.35 -23.67 -7.39
CA ALA A 237 -18.28 -22.73 -6.99
C ALA A 237 -17.62 -21.92 -8.13
N ASN A 238 -18.23 -21.87 -9.33
CA ASN A 238 -17.63 -21.20 -10.50
C ASN A 238 -18.14 -19.75 -10.69
N SER A 239 -19.33 -19.45 -10.18
CA SER A 239 -19.96 -18.13 -10.27
C SER A 239 -19.96 -17.51 -8.87
N ILE A 240 -19.13 -16.50 -8.67
CA ILE A 240 -18.90 -15.88 -7.36
C ILE A 240 -19.12 -14.36 -7.37
N ILE A 241 -19.54 -13.83 -6.22
CA ILE A 241 -19.34 -12.43 -5.84
C ILE A 241 -18.01 -12.34 -5.08
N GLY A 242 -17.28 -11.24 -5.23
CA GLY A 242 -15.96 -11.04 -4.61
C GLY A 242 -14.81 -11.27 -5.59
N ASP A 243 -13.62 -11.57 -5.06
CA ASP A 243 -12.39 -11.70 -5.83
C ASP A 243 -11.74 -13.08 -5.64
N GLY A 244 -11.08 -13.58 -6.70
CA GLY A 244 -10.29 -14.81 -6.66
C GLY A 244 -8.81 -14.60 -6.26
N PRO A 245 -7.98 -15.65 -6.41
CA PRO A 245 -8.35 -17.02 -6.76
C PRO A 245 -9.00 -17.78 -5.58
N ILE A 246 -9.88 -18.74 -5.87
CA ILE A 246 -10.40 -19.66 -4.85
C ILE A 246 -9.35 -20.75 -4.62
N ILE A 247 -8.95 -20.94 -3.36
CA ILE A 247 -7.98 -21.96 -2.95
C ILE A 247 -8.59 -23.08 -2.10
N LEU A 248 -9.77 -22.84 -1.52
CA LEU A 248 -10.47 -23.80 -0.68
C LEU A 248 -11.97 -23.71 -0.96
N LYS A 249 -12.63 -24.87 -0.95
CA LYS A 249 -14.08 -25.00 -1.04
C LYS A 249 -14.51 -25.90 0.10
N GLU A 250 -15.50 -25.46 0.87
CA GLU A 250 -16.06 -26.22 1.97
C GLU A 250 -17.56 -26.36 1.78
N VAL A 251 -18.09 -27.54 2.05
CA VAL A 251 -19.53 -27.79 2.15
C VAL A 251 -19.86 -27.86 3.63
N GLU A 252 -20.71 -26.93 4.08
CA GLU A 252 -21.29 -26.93 5.40
C GLU A 252 -22.72 -27.46 5.29
N TYR A 253 -23.10 -28.40 6.15
CA TYR A 253 -24.46 -28.91 6.19
C TYR A 253 -24.95 -29.14 7.62
N ARG A 254 -26.26 -28.95 7.81
CA ARG A 254 -26.93 -29.09 9.11
C ARG A 254 -28.39 -29.51 8.93
N THR A 255 -28.99 -30.06 9.97
CA THR A 255 -30.46 -30.27 9.99
C THR A 255 -31.19 -28.94 10.17
N THR A 256 -32.37 -28.78 9.59
CA THR A 256 -33.14 -27.52 9.72
C THR A 256 -33.71 -27.29 11.11
N SER A 257 -33.88 -28.38 11.89
CA SER A 257 -34.40 -28.36 13.26
C SER A 257 -33.32 -28.40 14.35
N GLY A 258 -32.04 -28.58 13.99
CA GLY A 258 -30.94 -28.78 14.94
C GLY A 258 -29.87 -27.69 14.91
N ASN A 259 -29.00 -27.72 15.92
CA ASN A 259 -27.84 -26.81 16.04
C ASN A 259 -26.53 -27.44 15.55
N TRP A 260 -26.55 -28.72 15.18
CA TRP A 260 -25.37 -29.44 14.73
C TRP A 260 -25.08 -29.09 13.27
N ALA A 261 -23.84 -28.71 12.97
CA ALA A 261 -23.35 -28.44 11.63
C ALA A 261 -22.01 -29.15 11.42
N GLU A 262 -21.82 -29.70 10.22
CA GLU A 262 -20.57 -30.29 9.79
C GLU A 262 -20.03 -29.56 8.56
N THR A 263 -18.70 -29.37 8.53
CA THR A 263 -18.00 -28.69 7.45
C THR A 263 -16.92 -29.61 6.89
N HIS A 264 -16.91 -29.80 5.57
CA HIS A 264 -15.97 -30.67 4.88
C HIS A 264 -15.35 -29.98 3.67
N VAL A 265 -14.05 -30.20 3.47
CA VAL A 265 -13.32 -29.71 2.30
C VAL A 265 -13.70 -30.52 1.06
N VAL A 266 -13.92 -29.83 -0.06
CA VAL A 266 -14.38 -30.45 -1.32
C VAL A 266 -13.47 -30.08 -2.49
N ASP A 267 -12.71 -31.07 -2.96
CA ASP A 267 -11.80 -30.91 -4.10
C ASP A 267 -12.41 -31.35 -5.46
N SER A 268 -13.54 -32.05 -5.41
CA SER A 268 -14.20 -32.62 -6.59
C SER A 268 -15.33 -31.71 -7.13
N PRO A 269 -15.65 -31.74 -8.43
CA PRO A 269 -16.81 -31.03 -8.98
C PRO A 269 -18.15 -31.43 -8.36
N THR A 270 -18.24 -32.65 -7.82
CA THR A 270 -19.43 -33.18 -7.15
C THR A 270 -19.03 -33.76 -5.80
N TYR A 271 -19.92 -33.66 -4.81
CA TYR A 271 -19.69 -34.12 -3.46
C TYR A 271 -20.85 -35.00 -2.97
N LYS A 272 -20.53 -36.09 -2.28
CA LYS A 272 -21.51 -36.95 -1.63
C LYS A 272 -21.51 -36.62 -0.14
N LEU A 273 -22.66 -36.32 0.43
CA LEU A 273 -22.89 -36.34 1.87
C LEU A 273 -23.40 -37.73 2.22
N TRP A 274 -22.89 -38.37 3.27
CA TRP A 274 -23.26 -39.74 3.65
C TRP A 274 -23.40 -39.86 5.17
N HIS A 275 -23.98 -40.98 5.64
CA HIS A 275 -24.38 -41.18 7.04
C HIS A 275 -25.41 -40.15 7.54
N LEU A 276 -26.28 -39.68 6.64
CA LEU A 276 -27.40 -38.82 7.01
C LEU A 276 -28.56 -39.66 7.57
N ASP A 277 -29.44 -39.01 8.33
CA ASP A 277 -30.65 -39.61 8.87
C ASP A 277 -31.76 -39.66 7.80
N PRO A 278 -32.55 -40.76 7.70
CA PRO A 278 -33.71 -40.84 6.81
C PRO A 278 -34.87 -39.92 7.23
N ASP A 279 -35.59 -39.39 6.25
CA ASP A 279 -36.72 -38.45 6.42
C ASP A 279 -36.38 -37.20 7.26
N VAL A 280 -35.14 -36.71 7.10
CA VAL A 280 -34.65 -35.49 7.76
C VAL A 280 -34.34 -34.42 6.70
N GLU A 281 -34.73 -33.18 7.01
CA GLU A 281 -34.46 -32.02 6.18
C GLU A 281 -33.13 -31.39 6.56
N TYR A 282 -32.30 -31.18 5.54
CA TYR A 282 -30.97 -30.62 5.64
C TYR A 282 -30.87 -29.29 4.89
N GLU A 283 -30.14 -28.36 5.48
CA GLU A 283 -29.67 -27.12 4.87
C GLU A 283 -28.19 -27.30 4.53
N ILE A 284 -27.84 -27.11 3.25
CA ILE A 284 -26.48 -27.27 2.74
C ILE A 284 -26.00 -25.96 2.13
N LYS A 285 -24.84 -25.47 2.58
CA LYS A 285 -24.19 -24.25 2.13
C LYS A 285 -22.79 -24.55 1.62
N VAL A 286 -22.29 -23.66 0.78
CA VAL A 286 -20.91 -23.70 0.29
C VAL A 286 -20.19 -22.45 0.75
N LEU A 287 -19.02 -22.65 1.33
CA LEU A 287 -18.07 -21.61 1.67
C LEU A 287 -16.88 -21.70 0.73
N LEU A 288 -16.37 -20.53 0.35
CA LEU A 288 -15.21 -20.40 -0.53
C LEU A 288 -14.17 -19.55 0.17
N SER A 289 -12.90 -19.93 0.03
CA SER A 289 -11.80 -19.16 0.58
C SER A 289 -10.81 -18.77 -0.50
N ARG A 290 -10.35 -17.52 -0.43
CA ARG A 290 -9.20 -17.00 -1.16
C ARG A 290 -7.97 -16.92 -0.24
N PRO A 291 -6.76 -16.73 -0.77
CA PRO A 291 -5.55 -16.61 0.04
C PRO A 291 -5.63 -15.47 1.08
N GLY A 292 -4.90 -15.67 2.18
CA GLY A 292 -4.72 -14.68 3.24
C GLY A 292 -5.74 -14.77 4.37
N GLU A 293 -5.42 -14.12 5.49
CA GLU A 293 -6.29 -14.01 6.66
C GLU A 293 -7.63 -13.36 6.27
N GLY A 294 -8.74 -13.79 6.85
CA GLY A 294 -10.08 -13.31 6.48
C GLY A 294 -10.51 -13.63 5.05
N GLY A 295 -9.85 -14.58 4.38
CA GLY A 295 -10.11 -14.92 2.98
C GLY A 295 -11.35 -15.80 2.75
N THR A 296 -11.94 -16.39 3.80
CA THR A 296 -13.20 -17.12 3.69
C THR A 296 -14.36 -16.13 3.60
N GLY A 297 -15.11 -16.18 2.50
CA GLY A 297 -16.30 -15.37 2.34
C GLY A 297 -17.50 -15.92 3.11
N PRO A 298 -18.59 -15.13 3.19
CA PRO A 298 -19.83 -15.63 3.76
C PRO A 298 -20.35 -16.85 2.97
N PRO A 299 -21.15 -17.71 3.62
CA PRO A 299 -21.75 -18.85 2.93
C PRO A 299 -22.66 -18.38 1.80
N GLY A 300 -22.67 -19.13 0.70
CA GLY A 300 -23.60 -18.90 -0.40
C GLY A 300 -25.06 -19.23 -0.01
N PRO A 301 -26.02 -19.00 -0.93
CA PRO A 301 -27.40 -19.40 -0.72
C PRO A 301 -27.52 -20.91 -0.38
N PRO A 302 -28.38 -21.30 0.57
CA PRO A 302 -28.52 -22.69 0.95
C PRO A 302 -29.32 -23.50 -0.08
N LEU A 303 -28.93 -24.76 -0.27
CA LEU A 303 -29.80 -25.82 -0.77
C LEU A 303 -30.54 -26.42 0.43
N VAL A 304 -31.87 -26.40 0.41
CA VAL A 304 -32.69 -27.10 1.42
C VAL A 304 -33.33 -28.32 0.77
N THR A 305 -33.10 -29.50 1.34
CA THR A 305 -33.63 -30.76 0.80
C THR A 305 -33.82 -31.81 1.89
N ARG A 306 -34.64 -32.82 1.62
CA ARG A 306 -34.99 -33.88 2.57
C ARG A 306 -34.52 -35.24 2.05
N THR A 307 -33.91 -36.04 2.92
CA THR A 307 -33.54 -37.43 2.61
C THR A 307 -34.80 -38.28 2.46
N LYS A 308 -34.70 -39.39 1.69
CA LYS A 308 -35.84 -40.31 1.54
C LYS A 308 -36.14 -41.03 2.86
N CYS A 309 -37.36 -41.51 3.01
CA CYS A 309 -37.69 -42.46 4.07
C CYS A 309 -36.84 -43.72 3.95
N ALA A 310 -36.56 -44.38 5.08
CA ALA A 310 -35.98 -45.72 5.06
C ALA A 310 -36.97 -46.68 4.37
N GLY A 311 -36.52 -47.35 3.30
CA GLY A 311 -37.27 -48.45 2.72
C GLY A 311 -37.18 -49.67 3.64
N TRP A 312 -38.33 -50.24 3.98
CA TRP A 312 -38.43 -51.54 4.63
C TRP A 312 -38.38 -52.65 3.58
#